data_AF-A0A9X5U3P8-F1
#
_entry.id   AF-A0A9X5U3P8-F1
#
_cell.length_a   1.000
_cell.length_b   1.000
_cell.length_c   1.000
_cell.angle_alpha   90.00
_cell.angle_beta   90.00
_cell.angle_gamma   90.00
#
_symmetry.space_group_name_H-M   'P 1'
#
loop_
_entity.id
_entity.type
_entity.pdbx_description
1 polymer ?
#
loop_
_entity_poly.entity_id
_entity_poly.type
_entity_poly.pdbx_seq_one_letter_code
_entity_poly.pdbx_strand_id
1 'polypeptide(L)'
;MKNETMKKHIDDLRNVLYIHDLTVALEEDIPAFPATWTLTHPYFTLPMTIAFYNVNDISVIPLHESFGCYLMEQPEISLYFTKTNRHSWQRDLTVFIKTLMQYIHSTEAKRDNAVRKDI
;
A
#
# COMPACT_ATOMS: atom_id res chain seq x y z
N MET A 1 -23.09 6.87 2.53
CA MET A 1 -22.19 7.72 3.32
C MET A 1 -20.92 7.04 3.83
N LYS A 2 -20.93 6.02 4.72
CA LYS A 2 -19.65 5.39 5.20
C LYS A 2 -18.83 4.74 4.06
N ASN A 3 -19.50 4.00 3.17
CA ASN A 3 -18.84 3.25 2.10
C ASN A 3 -18.30 4.17 0.98
N GLU A 4 -18.92 5.34 0.76
CA GLU A 4 -18.46 6.32 -0.23
C GLU A 4 -17.16 7.00 0.18
N THR A 5 -17.00 7.31 1.47
CA THR A 5 -15.76 7.88 1.99
C THR A 5 -14.61 6.90 1.86
N MET A 6 -14.80 5.64 2.25
CA MET A 6 -13.74 4.62 2.17
C MET A 6 -13.38 4.27 0.73
N LYS A 7 -14.37 4.18 -0.16
CA LYS A 7 -14.12 4.05 -1.62
C LYS A 7 -13.22 5.17 -2.13
N LYS A 8 -13.49 6.42 -1.74
CA LYS A 8 -12.64 7.56 -2.09
C LYS A 8 -11.22 7.43 -1.54
N HIS A 9 -11.02 6.85 -0.36
CA HIS A 9 -9.66 6.67 0.20
C HIS A 9 -8.86 5.64 -0.60
N ILE A 10 -9.51 4.55 -1.03
CA ILE A 10 -8.92 3.57 -1.94
C ILE A 10 -8.55 4.23 -3.28
N ASP A 11 -9.44 5.03 -3.85
CA ASP A 11 -9.20 5.75 -5.10
C ASP A 11 -8.05 6.77 -4.97
N ASP A 12 -8.04 7.55 -3.89
CA ASP A 12 -6.97 8.50 -3.57
C ASP A 12 -5.62 7.76 -3.45
N LEU A 13 -5.58 6.63 -2.73
CA LEU A 13 -4.38 5.81 -2.59
C LEU A 13 -3.87 5.30 -3.94
N ARG A 14 -4.76 4.69 -4.74
CA ARG A 14 -4.42 4.18 -6.08
C ARG A 14 -3.88 5.28 -6.99
N ASN A 15 -4.50 6.46 -6.96
CA ASN A 15 -4.05 7.60 -7.75
C ASN A 15 -2.68 8.11 -7.32
N VAL A 16 -2.42 8.22 -6.01
CA VAL A 16 -1.12 8.69 -5.53
C VAL A 16 -0.03 7.66 -5.81
N LEU A 17 -0.30 6.36 -5.66
CA LEU A 17 0.63 5.31 -6.09
C LEU A 17 1.01 5.48 -7.57
N TYR A 18 0.00 5.64 -8.44
CA TYR A 18 0.22 5.85 -9.87
C TYR A 18 1.07 7.09 -10.18
N ILE A 19 0.83 8.21 -9.49
CA ILE A 19 1.63 9.46 -9.64
C ILE A 19 3.11 9.24 -9.28
N HIS A 20 3.41 8.26 -8.43
CA HIS A 20 4.76 7.88 -8.04
C HIS A 20 5.29 6.67 -8.84
N ASP A 21 4.73 6.40 -10.02
CA ASP A 21 5.08 5.28 -10.90
C ASP A 21 4.91 3.89 -10.26
N LEU A 22 4.15 3.80 -9.16
CA LEU A 22 3.77 2.55 -8.52
C LEU A 22 2.41 2.11 -9.07
N THR A 23 2.44 1.16 -10.00
CA THR A 23 1.21 0.63 -10.61
C THR A 23 0.74 -0.61 -9.86
N VAL A 24 -0.56 -0.70 -9.58
CA VAL A 24 -1.17 -1.95 -9.10
C VAL A 24 -1.23 -2.91 -10.28
N ALA A 25 -0.31 -3.86 -10.34
CA ALA A 25 -0.22 -4.86 -11.41
C ALA A 25 -1.20 -6.00 -11.22
N LEU A 26 -1.53 -6.32 -9.97
CA LEU A 26 -2.45 -7.38 -9.61
C LEU A 26 -3.22 -7.00 -8.35
N GLU A 27 -4.54 -7.24 -8.38
CA GLU A 27 -5.45 -7.17 -7.23
C GLU A 27 -6.02 -8.57 -7.02
N GLU A 28 -5.74 -9.17 -5.87
CA GLU A 28 -6.22 -10.51 -5.51
C GLU A 28 -7.07 -10.47 -4.25
N ASP A 29 -8.20 -11.18 -4.28
CA ASP A 29 -8.99 -11.49 -3.09
C ASP A 29 -8.44 -12.77 -2.47
N ILE A 30 -7.80 -12.66 -1.30
CA ILE A 30 -7.21 -13.80 -0.59
C ILE A 30 -8.09 -14.10 0.64
N PRO A 31 -8.33 -15.37 1.03
CA PRO A 31 -9.16 -15.69 2.19
C PRO A 31 -8.78 -15.01 3.52
N ALA A 32 -7.55 -14.50 3.63
CA ALA A 32 -7.07 -13.77 4.80
C ALA A 32 -7.23 -12.24 4.71
N PHE A 33 -7.38 -11.67 3.51
CA PHE A 33 -7.33 -10.22 3.27
C PHE A 33 -8.49 -9.75 2.39
N PRO A 34 -9.07 -8.56 2.64
CA PRO A 34 -10.04 -7.95 1.74
C PRO A 34 -9.54 -7.79 0.32
N ALA A 35 -8.25 -7.49 0.16
CA ALA A 35 -7.50 -7.57 -1.08
C ALA A 35 -5.99 -7.54 -0.77
N THR A 36 -5.18 -7.92 -1.76
CA THR A 36 -3.77 -7.58 -1.85
C THR A 36 -3.47 -6.91 -3.18
N TRP A 37 -2.64 -5.87 -3.15
CA TRP A 37 -2.16 -5.17 -4.33
C TRP A 37 -0.68 -5.42 -4.52
N THR A 38 -0.33 -6.11 -5.60
CA THR A 38 1.06 -6.22 -6.05
C THR A 38 1.41 -4.98 -6.84
N LEU A 39 2.42 -4.25 -6.36
CA LEU A 39 2.92 -3.04 -7.00
C LEU A 39 4.07 -3.37 -7.95
N THR A 40 4.09 -2.70 -9.08
CA THR A 40 5.22 -2.68 -10.01
C THR A 40 5.71 -1.25 -10.21
N HIS A 41 6.99 -1.12 -10.50
CA HIS A 41 7.64 0.14 -10.83
C HIS A 41 8.56 -0.06 -12.03
N PRO A 42 8.65 0.89 -12.99
CA PRO A 42 9.47 0.73 -14.19
C PRO A 42 10.96 0.49 -13.93
N TYR A 43 11.46 0.98 -12.79
CA TYR A 43 12.89 0.96 -12.45
C TYR A 43 13.23 0.08 -11.24
N PHE A 44 12.23 -0.41 -10.51
CA PHE A 44 12.48 -1.24 -9.32
C PHE A 44 12.10 -2.67 -9.64
N THR A 45 12.92 -3.59 -9.15
CA THR A 45 12.84 -5.01 -9.50
C THR A 45 12.21 -5.85 -8.41
N LEU A 46 12.07 -5.27 -7.22
CA LEU A 46 11.45 -5.94 -6.08
C LEU A 46 9.93 -5.84 -6.17
N PRO A 47 9.22 -6.98 -6.17
CA PRO A 47 7.77 -6.96 -5.99
C PRO A 47 7.46 -6.44 -4.58
N MET A 48 6.40 -5.65 -4.49
CA MET A 48 5.91 -5.13 -3.21
C MET A 48 4.42 -5.38 -3.11
N THR A 49 3.97 -5.72 -1.92
CA THR A 49 2.58 -6.12 -1.72
C THR A 49 1.94 -5.25 -0.66
N ILE A 50 0.90 -4.50 -1.03
CA ILE A 50 0.04 -3.82 -0.07
C ILE A 50 -1.09 -4.79 0.30
N ALA A 51 -1.18 -5.15 1.58
CA ALA A 51 -2.31 -5.91 2.13
C ALA A 51 -3.30 -4.96 2.81
N PHE A 52 -4.59 -5.19 2.61
CA PHE A 52 -5.65 -4.44 3.27
C PHE A 52 -6.03 -5.11 4.58
N TYR A 53 -6.29 -4.32 5.62
CA TYR A 53 -6.68 -4.87 6.92
C TYR A 53 -8.09 -5.45 6.87
N ASN A 54 -8.24 -6.66 7.41
CA ASN A 54 -9.55 -7.25 7.69
C ASN A 54 -10.03 -6.82 9.08
N VAL A 55 -11.31 -6.45 9.21
CA VAL A 55 -11.91 -6.02 10.48
C VAL A 55 -12.03 -7.18 11.47
N ASN A 56 -12.17 -8.43 11.01
CA ASN A 56 -12.16 -9.63 11.86
C ASN A 56 -11.79 -10.90 11.05
N ASP A 57 -11.05 -11.83 11.65
CA ASP A 57 -10.66 -13.15 11.08
C ASP A 57 -11.84 -14.09 10.75
N ILE A 58 -13.07 -13.63 10.92
CA ILE A 58 -14.30 -14.43 10.82
C ILE A 58 -14.91 -14.35 9.42
N SER A 59 -14.61 -13.30 8.64
CA SER A 59 -15.06 -13.17 7.25
C SER A 59 -14.23 -12.15 6.48
N VAL A 60 -13.89 -12.43 5.22
CA VAL A 60 -13.32 -11.44 4.30
C VAL A 60 -14.39 -10.38 4.00
N ILE A 61 -14.10 -9.14 4.33
CA ILE A 61 -14.96 -7.99 4.00
C ILE A 61 -14.61 -7.45 2.60
N PRO A 62 -15.51 -6.73 1.92
CA PRO A 62 -15.17 -6.01 0.70
C PRO A 62 -14.02 -5.02 0.92
N LEU A 63 -13.16 -4.82 -0.09
CA LEU A 63 -12.03 -3.87 -0.04
C LEU A 63 -12.42 -2.47 0.47
N HIS A 64 -13.55 -1.94 0.00
CA HIS A 64 -14.04 -0.61 0.39
C HIS A 64 -14.58 -0.55 1.83
N GLU A 65 -14.63 -1.67 2.54
CA GLU A 65 -14.93 -1.75 3.97
C GLU A 65 -13.67 -1.90 4.84
N SER A 66 -12.51 -2.09 4.21
CA SER A 66 -11.23 -2.09 4.92
C SER A 66 -11.01 -0.76 5.64
N PHE A 67 -10.34 -0.81 6.79
CA PHE A 67 -10.02 0.35 7.61
C PHE A 67 -8.57 0.83 7.43
N GLY A 68 -7.81 0.21 6.53
CA GLY A 68 -6.45 0.61 6.22
C GLY A 68 -5.69 -0.44 5.43
N CYS A 69 -4.41 -0.20 5.22
CA CYS A 69 -3.51 -1.13 4.56
C CYS A 69 -2.09 -1.04 5.11
N TYR A 70 -1.24 -2.00 4.75
CA TYR A 70 0.18 -2.02 5.10
C TYR A 70 1.02 -2.69 4.02
N LEU A 71 2.31 -2.39 3.98
CA LEU A 71 3.28 -3.08 3.15
C LEU A 71 3.63 -4.43 3.80
N MET A 72 3.39 -5.54 3.11
CA MET A 72 3.62 -6.88 3.67
C MET A 72 5.09 -7.12 4.02
N GLU A 73 6.01 -6.56 3.24
CA GLU A 73 7.45 -6.69 3.43
C GLU A 73 7.99 -5.85 4.60
N GLN A 74 7.23 -4.83 5.05
CA GLN A 74 7.55 -4.00 6.22
C GLN A 74 6.24 -3.47 6.85
N PRO A 75 5.55 -4.27 7.68
CA PRO A 75 4.21 -3.95 8.18
C PRO A 75 4.09 -2.65 8.99
N GLU A 76 5.20 -2.12 9.50
CA GLU A 76 5.26 -0.80 10.15
C GLU A 76 4.93 0.35 9.19
N ILE A 77 5.10 0.13 7.88
CA ILE A 77 4.65 1.04 6.83
C ILE A 77 3.17 0.74 6.57
N SER A 78 2.31 1.44 7.31
CA SER A 78 0.86 1.27 7.27
C SER A 78 0.12 2.60 7.12
N LEU A 79 -1.13 2.52 6.66
CA LEU A 79 -2.03 3.64 6.45
C LEU A 79 -3.43 3.28 6.94
N TYR A 80 -3.96 4.07 7.87
CA TYR A 80 -5.31 3.90 8.38
C TYR A 80 -6.29 4.86 7.69
N PHE A 81 -7.46 4.35 7.29
CA PHE A 81 -8.51 5.12 6.63
C PHE A 81 -9.37 5.81 7.70
N THR A 82 -8.99 7.05 8.05
CA THR A 82 -9.71 7.82 9.07
C THR A 82 -11.11 8.21 8.59
N LYS A 83 -12.16 7.92 9.38
CA LYS A 83 -13.56 8.18 8.98
C LYS A 83 -14.02 9.63 9.19
N THR A 84 -13.26 10.43 9.94
CA THR A 84 -13.77 11.66 10.56
C THR A 84 -13.12 12.95 10.09
N ASN A 85 -11.93 12.91 9.46
CA ASN A 85 -11.24 14.14 9.07
C ASN A 85 -10.48 13.98 7.74
N ARG A 86 -10.86 14.80 6.75
CA ARG A 86 -10.23 14.83 5.43
C ARG A 86 -8.78 15.36 5.47
N HIS A 87 -8.49 16.29 6.38
CA HIS A 87 -7.14 16.87 6.51
C HIS A 87 -6.17 15.87 7.13
N SER A 88 -6.61 15.04 8.09
CA SER A 88 -5.78 13.94 8.60
C SER A 88 -5.54 12.92 7.50
N TRP A 89 -6.58 12.53 6.75
CA TRP A 89 -6.42 11.59 5.64
C TRP A 89 -5.33 11.98 4.64
N GLN A 90 -5.36 13.22 4.15
CA GLN A 90 -4.38 13.68 3.15
C GLN A 90 -2.96 13.74 3.71
N ARG A 91 -2.82 14.16 4.97
CA ARG A 91 -1.53 14.15 5.68
C ARG A 91 -1.00 12.72 5.81
N ASP A 92 -1.84 11.79 6.27
CA ASP A 92 -1.46 10.41 6.55
C ASP A 92 -1.11 9.68 5.25
N LEU A 93 -1.89 9.89 4.18
CA LEU A 93 -1.59 9.39 2.84
C LEU A 93 -0.23 9.91 2.33
N THR A 94 0.05 11.20 2.51
CA THR A 94 1.33 11.80 2.11
C THR A 94 2.51 11.17 2.88
N VAL A 95 2.35 10.98 4.19
CA VAL A 95 3.38 10.36 5.04
C VAL A 95 3.60 8.90 4.64
N PHE A 96 2.53 8.14 4.40
CA PHE A 96 2.60 6.76 3.95
C PHE A 96 3.39 6.63 2.65
N ILE A 97 3.03 7.39 1.61
CA ILE A 97 3.69 7.33 0.29
C ILE A 97 5.15 7.76 0.38
N LYS A 98 5.46 8.80 1.15
CA LYS A 98 6.85 9.21 1.37
C LYS A 98 7.67 8.09 2.02
N THR A 99 7.11 7.44 3.03
CA THR A 99 7.78 6.36 3.77
C THR A 99 7.97 5.14 2.88
N LEU A 100 6.96 4.79 2.08
CA LEU A 100 7.01 3.71 1.09
C LEU A 100 8.12 3.95 0.06
N MET A 101 8.19 5.14 -0.55
CA MET A 101 9.24 5.46 -1.52
C MET A 101 10.64 5.45 -0.90
N GLN A 102 10.78 5.91 0.35
CA GLN A 102 12.05 5.84 1.08
C GLN A 102 12.50 4.39 1.32
N TYR A 103 11.57 3.52 1.71
CA TYR A 103 11.83 2.09 1.86
C TYR A 103 12.30 1.48 0.54
N ILE A 104 11.58 1.73 -0.55
CA ILE A 104 11.90 1.21 -1.89
C ILE A 104 13.32 1.58 -2.31
N HIS A 105 13.64 2.88 -2.25
CA HIS A 105 14.97 3.36 -2.62
C HIS A 105 16.06 2.75 -1.75
N SER A 106 15.81 2.57 -0.44
CA SER A 106 16.77 1.94 0.47
C SER A 106 17.01 0.47 0.11
N THR A 107 15.93 -0.27 -0.19
CA THR A 107 16.01 -1.70 -0.46
C THR A 107 16.69 -1.98 -1.80
N GLU A 108 16.37 -1.22 -2.84
CA GLU A 108 17.04 -1.30 -4.15
C GLU A 108 18.53 -0.90 -4.05
N ALA A 109 18.87 0.16 -3.32
CA ALA A 109 20.27 0.55 -3.12
C ALA A 109 21.08 -0.53 -2.36
N LYS A 110 20.48 -1.21 -1.40
CA LYS A 110 21.12 -2.34 -0.71
C LYS A 110 21.35 -3.52 -1.66
N ARG A 111 20.38 -3.82 -2.52
CA ARG A 111 20.49 -4.87 -3.54
C ARG A 111 21.62 -4.58 -4.53
N ASP A 112 21.66 -3.38 -5.11
CA ASP A 112 22.71 -2.99 -6.06
C ASP A 112 24.10 -3.10 -5.46
N ASN A 113 24.26 -2.71 -4.20
CA ASN A 113 25.51 -2.84 -3.48
C ASN A 113 25.90 -4.29 -3.20
N ALA A 114 24.94 -5.19 -2.98
CA ALA A 114 25.20 -6.62 -2.83
C ALA A 114 25.67 -7.22 -4.16
N VAL A 115 24.93 -6.97 -5.25
CA VAL A 115 25.27 -7.45 -6.60
C VAL A 115 26.68 -7.02 -7.03
N ARG A 116 27.06 -5.76 -6.74
CA ARG A 116 28.41 -5.26 -7.06
C ARG A 116 29.53 -5.88 -6.23
N LYS A 117 29.25 -6.46 -5.07
CA LYS A 117 30.26 -7.12 -4.23
C LYS A 117 30.52 -8.57 -4.64
N ASP A 118 29.59 -9.17 -5.39
CA ASP A 118 29.66 -10.54 -5.87
C ASP A 118 30.31 -10.68 -7.26
N ILE A 119 30.78 -9.55 -7.84
CA ILE A 119 31.52 -9.44 -9.12
C ILE A 119 32.95 -9.03 -8.82
#